data_AF-A0A8H5P732-F1
#
_entry.id   AF-A0A8H5P732-F1
#
_cell.length_a   1.000
_cell.length_b   1.000
_cell.length_c   1.000
_cell.angle_alpha   90.00
_cell.angle_beta   90.00
_cell.angle_gamma   90.00
#
_symmetry.space_group_name_H-M   'P 1'
#
loop_
_entity.id
_entity.type
_entity.pdbx_description
1 polymer ?
#
loop_
_entity_poly.entity_id
_entity_poly.type
_entity_poly.pdbx_seq_one_letter_code
_entity_poly.pdbx_strand_id
1 'polypeptide(L)'
;MPAANILVQIQTPLEATVDIVIVHGMNPLGNKSHEEDVWKDKETGVNWVRDLLPGQVPSARILAFQYNGNILFGPSIAGVAGQAENLLECPRMKRKLNPLRPIIWIAHSLGGIIIKEVLVTASKKFQAYPMISTFTYAIFFIAVPHRGSPYASFGTIASNIAGLIPFKQTNSFLQSVTTDSDYNKELDTRFEPLLKLYKFYTWIEGREVPGVGLIVPEDSARLNLPPPQQICRVTERHHRNICQFSASNDPEWNLLSAAISEATQEATGWVSYSPTLDRSNNMTGELQHHSLCIHDLLGAIREAEVVVGDMYTFCHGTELQGRDREAGVASDVALSLAKLLLVVMSPILSLSSSSSSNILTVVAALLLNSILAVLPGKDYLIEKAKEGQEAEQAIMKVEEWAIDRLNGYQRAALRTSQSLQQNIAALELQEIDDAQVLLLVQGRHLQDVVQTLVERNTQDIHERRVKFERAERIATRTEEVTHKIEDKTKLETYMAVEKEIRAEQKKQDSENENSCPMECTIL
;
A
#
# COMPACT_ATOMS: atom_id res chain seq x y z
N MET A 1 -30.46 -1.42 -23.06
CA MET A 1 -29.26 -0.87 -23.77
C MET A 1 -28.69 -1.96 -24.67
N PRO A 2 -27.81 -1.69 -25.64
CA PRO A 2 -26.91 -2.76 -26.12
C PRO A 2 -26.06 -3.22 -24.93
N ALA A 3 -25.98 -4.53 -24.70
CA ALA A 3 -25.22 -5.06 -23.56
C ALA A 3 -23.72 -4.83 -23.78
N ALA A 4 -23.17 -3.85 -23.06
CA ALA A 4 -21.73 -3.61 -23.00
C ALA A 4 -21.09 -4.63 -22.06
N ASN A 5 -19.91 -5.15 -22.42
CA ASN A 5 -19.19 -6.11 -21.57
C ASN A 5 -18.49 -5.33 -20.44
N ILE A 6 -19.16 -5.12 -19.29
CA ILE A 6 -18.70 -4.22 -18.21
C ILE A 6 -18.91 -4.80 -16.82
N LEU A 7 -18.04 -4.42 -15.87
CA LEU A 7 -18.27 -4.61 -14.43
C LEU A 7 -18.94 -3.36 -13.82
N VAL A 8 -20.25 -3.47 -13.60
CA VAL A 8 -21.05 -2.49 -12.86
C VAL A 8 -20.76 -2.61 -11.37
N GLN A 9 -20.59 -1.47 -10.70
CA GLN A 9 -20.42 -1.40 -9.25
C GLN A 9 -21.79 -1.31 -8.58
N ILE A 10 -22.11 -2.29 -7.74
CA ILE A 10 -23.32 -2.32 -6.92
C ILE A 10 -23.04 -1.71 -5.54
N GLN A 11 -21.90 -2.08 -4.95
CA GLN A 11 -21.37 -1.49 -3.72
C GLN A 11 -19.86 -1.29 -3.86
N THR A 12 -19.31 -0.19 -3.36
CA THR A 12 -17.85 0.02 -3.24
C THR A 12 -17.57 0.81 -1.96
N PRO A 13 -17.37 0.12 -0.82
CA PRO A 13 -16.95 0.74 0.43
C PRO A 13 -15.54 1.32 0.29
N LEU A 14 -15.23 2.36 1.06
CA LEU A 14 -13.90 3.01 1.06
C LEU A 14 -12.80 1.99 1.44
N GLU A 15 -13.02 1.27 2.52
CA GLU A 15 -12.11 0.24 3.07
C GLU A 15 -12.65 -1.17 2.77
N ALA A 16 -12.90 -1.47 1.49
CA ALA A 16 -13.41 -2.79 1.12
C ALA A 16 -12.41 -3.92 1.47
N THR A 17 -12.87 -4.98 2.14
CA THR A 17 -12.03 -6.10 2.60
C THR A 17 -12.11 -7.33 1.68
N VAL A 18 -13.16 -7.46 0.88
CA VAL A 18 -13.35 -8.54 -0.12
C VAL A 18 -13.93 -7.97 -1.43
N ASP A 19 -13.63 -8.59 -2.56
CA ASP A 19 -14.33 -8.37 -3.82
C ASP A 19 -15.34 -9.52 -4.05
N ILE A 20 -16.60 -9.19 -4.31
CA ILE A 20 -17.63 -10.16 -4.76
C ILE A 20 -17.96 -9.86 -6.22
N VAL A 21 -17.79 -10.84 -7.10
CA VAL A 21 -18.02 -10.67 -8.55
C VAL A 21 -19.08 -11.64 -9.04
N ILE A 22 -20.17 -11.08 -9.58
CA ILE A 22 -21.41 -11.80 -9.89
C ILE A 22 -21.60 -11.88 -11.41
N VAL A 23 -21.88 -13.07 -11.94
CA VAL A 23 -21.99 -13.35 -13.38
C VAL A 23 -23.29 -14.10 -13.69
N HIS A 24 -24.14 -13.52 -14.54
CA HIS A 24 -25.43 -14.10 -14.92
C HIS A 24 -25.31 -15.21 -15.98
N GLY A 25 -26.36 -16.03 -16.11
CA GLY A 25 -26.48 -17.07 -17.13
C GLY A 25 -26.98 -16.58 -18.49
N MET A 26 -27.26 -17.53 -19.38
CA MET A 26 -27.87 -17.31 -20.71
C MET A 26 -29.19 -16.54 -20.61
N ASN A 27 -29.49 -15.78 -21.66
CA ASN A 27 -30.76 -15.11 -21.89
C ASN A 27 -31.56 -15.87 -22.98
N PRO A 28 -32.28 -16.96 -22.64
CA PRO A 28 -32.97 -17.83 -23.60
C PRO A 28 -34.13 -17.17 -24.35
N LEU A 29 -34.68 -16.09 -23.79
CA LEU A 29 -35.87 -15.42 -24.33
C LEU A 29 -35.53 -14.06 -24.99
N GLY A 30 -34.26 -13.64 -24.98
CA GLY A 30 -33.84 -12.35 -25.53
C GLY A 30 -34.39 -11.13 -24.76
N ASN A 31 -34.64 -11.28 -23.45
CA ASN A 31 -35.15 -10.21 -22.59
C ASN A 31 -34.18 -9.02 -22.55
N LYS A 32 -34.71 -7.79 -22.61
CA LYS A 32 -33.90 -6.55 -22.71
C LYS A 32 -33.25 -6.08 -21.40
N SER A 33 -33.56 -6.73 -20.28
CA SER A 33 -33.14 -6.39 -18.91
C SER A 33 -32.69 -7.63 -18.13
N HIS A 34 -32.23 -8.67 -18.86
CA HIS A 34 -31.90 -9.99 -18.31
C HIS A 34 -30.85 -9.93 -17.19
N GLU A 35 -29.88 -9.06 -17.35
CA GLU A 35 -28.82 -8.75 -16.38
C GLU A 35 -29.34 -8.30 -15.01
N GLU A 36 -30.54 -7.72 -14.94
CA GLU A 36 -31.24 -7.40 -13.68
C GLU A 36 -32.31 -8.45 -13.32
N ASP A 37 -33.05 -8.96 -14.31
CA ASP A 37 -34.20 -9.86 -14.11
C ASP A 37 -33.81 -11.25 -13.57
N VAL A 38 -32.58 -11.71 -13.79
CA VAL A 38 -32.06 -12.99 -13.24
C VAL A 38 -32.01 -12.97 -11.70
N TRP A 39 -31.72 -11.81 -11.11
CA TRP A 39 -31.52 -11.64 -9.66
C TRP A 39 -32.75 -11.05 -8.96
N LYS A 40 -33.82 -10.81 -9.72
CA LYS A 40 -35.01 -10.09 -9.27
C LYS A 40 -36.20 -11.03 -9.23
N ASP A 41 -36.83 -11.17 -8.06
CA ASP A 41 -38.12 -11.82 -7.96
C ASP A 41 -39.19 -11.00 -8.71
N LYS A 42 -40.02 -11.68 -9.49
CA LYS A 42 -40.97 -11.01 -10.40
C LYS A 42 -42.28 -10.62 -9.74
N GLU A 43 -42.60 -11.21 -8.59
CA GLU A 43 -43.85 -10.95 -7.87
C GLU A 43 -43.66 -9.80 -6.87
N THR A 44 -42.52 -9.78 -6.16
CA THR A 44 -42.19 -8.74 -5.18
C THR A 44 -41.35 -7.59 -5.76
N GLY A 45 -40.63 -7.84 -6.86
CA GLY A 45 -39.72 -6.87 -7.48
C GLY A 45 -38.36 -6.73 -6.78
N VAL A 46 -38.09 -7.50 -5.71
CA VAL A 46 -36.84 -7.46 -4.94
C VAL A 46 -35.69 -8.03 -5.76
N ASN A 47 -34.62 -7.26 -5.95
CA ASN A 47 -33.37 -7.71 -6.54
C ASN A 47 -32.34 -7.94 -5.44
N TRP A 48 -32.07 -9.20 -5.06
CA TRP A 48 -31.25 -9.49 -3.88
C TRP A 48 -29.81 -8.99 -4.00
N VAL A 49 -29.24 -8.94 -5.20
CA VAL A 49 -27.87 -8.46 -5.45
C VAL A 49 -27.72 -6.97 -5.11
N ARG A 50 -28.75 -6.17 -5.39
CA ARG A 50 -28.77 -4.72 -5.15
C ARG A 50 -29.41 -4.34 -3.82
N ASP A 51 -30.48 -5.03 -3.43
CA ASP A 51 -31.39 -4.60 -2.37
C ASP A 51 -31.11 -5.31 -1.04
N LEU A 52 -30.47 -6.49 -1.05
CA LEU A 52 -30.26 -7.33 0.14
C LEU A 52 -28.78 -7.59 0.46
N LEU A 53 -27.98 -8.00 -0.53
CA LEU A 53 -26.57 -8.36 -0.35
C LEU A 53 -25.69 -7.24 0.24
N PRO A 54 -25.82 -5.96 -0.15
CA PRO A 54 -25.08 -4.84 0.45
C PRO A 54 -25.19 -4.80 1.99
N GLY A 55 -26.38 -5.06 2.54
CA GLY A 55 -26.61 -5.08 3.98
C GLY A 55 -26.07 -6.32 4.71
N GLN A 56 -25.83 -7.43 4.00
CA GLN A 56 -25.29 -8.67 4.57
C GLN A 56 -23.75 -8.69 4.61
N VAL A 57 -23.11 -7.97 3.69
CA VAL A 57 -21.64 -7.87 3.55
C VAL A 57 -21.22 -6.40 3.30
N PRO A 58 -21.38 -5.51 4.29
CA PRO A 58 -21.15 -4.06 4.11
C PRO A 58 -19.68 -3.70 3.82
N SER A 59 -18.71 -4.56 4.14
CA SER A 59 -17.29 -4.38 3.78
C SER A 59 -16.92 -4.94 2.39
N ALA A 60 -17.85 -5.56 1.68
CA ALA A 60 -17.59 -6.13 0.35
C ALA A 60 -17.72 -5.08 -0.77
N ARG A 61 -16.79 -5.09 -1.71
CA ARG A 61 -16.98 -4.44 -3.02
C ARG A 61 -17.75 -5.40 -3.93
N ILE A 62 -19.01 -5.09 -4.22
CA ILE A 62 -19.91 -5.94 -5.01
C ILE A 62 -19.91 -5.44 -6.46
N LEU A 63 -19.54 -6.32 -7.39
CA LEU A 63 -19.41 -6.07 -8.82
C LEU A 63 -20.30 -7.05 -9.61
N ALA A 64 -21.07 -6.56 -10.57
CA ALA A 64 -21.87 -7.40 -11.47
C ALA A 64 -21.34 -7.31 -12.90
N PHE A 65 -21.03 -8.46 -13.52
CA PHE A 65 -20.64 -8.52 -14.93
C PHE A 65 -21.88 -8.57 -15.81
N GLN A 66 -22.02 -7.56 -16.66
CA GLN A 66 -23.03 -7.49 -17.70
C GLN A 66 -22.37 -7.90 -19.02
N TYR A 67 -22.98 -8.83 -19.75
CA TYR A 67 -22.55 -9.24 -21.08
C TYR A 67 -23.73 -9.66 -21.94
N ASN A 68 -23.56 -9.66 -23.27
CA ASN A 68 -24.61 -10.15 -24.17
C ASN A 68 -24.70 -11.68 -24.13
N GLY A 69 -25.44 -12.22 -23.16
CA GLY A 69 -25.77 -13.65 -23.05
C GLY A 69 -26.96 -14.10 -23.91
N ASN A 70 -27.42 -13.29 -24.89
CA ASN A 70 -28.55 -13.63 -25.74
C ASN A 70 -28.24 -14.82 -26.64
N ILE A 71 -29.15 -15.79 -26.67
CA ILE A 71 -29.04 -17.01 -27.49
C ILE A 71 -30.12 -17.12 -28.58
N LEU A 72 -31.03 -16.14 -28.67
CA LEU A 72 -32.17 -16.13 -29.59
C LEU A 72 -32.08 -15.03 -30.68
N PHE A 73 -31.47 -13.88 -30.35
CA PHE A 73 -31.31 -12.75 -31.28
C PHE A 73 -29.96 -12.04 -31.08
N GLY A 74 -29.18 -11.84 -32.15
CA GLY A 74 -27.89 -11.15 -32.08
C GLY A 74 -26.93 -11.73 -31.04
N PRO A 75 -26.63 -13.05 -31.08
CA PRO A 75 -25.76 -13.68 -30.09
C PRO A 75 -24.35 -13.09 -30.12
N SER A 76 -23.72 -13.05 -28.95
CA SER A 76 -22.32 -12.59 -28.82
C SER A 76 -21.37 -13.49 -29.60
N ILE A 77 -20.77 -12.96 -30.67
CA ILE A 77 -19.72 -13.62 -31.47
C ILE A 77 -18.56 -14.11 -30.57
N ALA A 78 -18.29 -13.41 -29.47
CA ALA A 78 -17.19 -13.70 -28.55
C ALA A 78 -17.26 -15.07 -27.85
N GLY A 79 -18.43 -15.74 -27.84
CA GLY A 79 -18.62 -17.01 -27.13
C GLY A 79 -18.25 -16.94 -25.64
N VAL A 80 -17.97 -18.08 -25.01
CA VAL A 80 -17.49 -18.12 -23.62
C VAL A 80 -16.08 -17.55 -23.49
N ALA A 81 -15.15 -17.97 -24.35
CA ALA A 81 -13.76 -17.56 -24.29
C ALA A 81 -13.56 -16.03 -24.36
N GLY A 82 -14.18 -15.36 -25.34
CA GLY A 82 -14.06 -13.90 -25.45
C GLY A 82 -14.81 -13.15 -24.34
N GLN A 83 -15.88 -13.72 -23.75
CA GLN A 83 -16.51 -13.12 -22.57
C GLN A 83 -15.69 -13.32 -21.29
N ALA A 84 -14.95 -14.42 -21.18
CA ALA A 84 -13.95 -14.61 -20.13
C ALA A 84 -12.79 -13.61 -20.26
N GLU A 85 -12.30 -13.33 -21.48
CA GLU A 85 -11.28 -12.29 -21.70
C GLU A 85 -11.78 -10.88 -21.36
N ASN A 86 -13.01 -10.52 -21.74
CA ASN A 86 -13.63 -9.24 -21.33
C ASN A 86 -13.75 -9.12 -19.80
N LEU A 87 -14.13 -10.20 -19.12
CA LEU A 87 -14.25 -10.23 -17.67
C LEU A 87 -12.88 -10.16 -16.98
N LEU A 88 -11.82 -10.80 -17.52
CA LEU A 88 -10.47 -10.77 -16.94
C LEU A 88 -9.84 -9.38 -16.86
N GLU A 89 -10.05 -8.55 -17.89
CA GLU A 89 -9.48 -7.20 -17.95
C GLU A 89 -10.07 -6.23 -16.91
N CYS A 90 -11.33 -6.43 -16.51
CA CYS A 90 -12.04 -5.49 -15.64
C CYS A 90 -11.53 -5.48 -14.19
N PRO A 91 -11.31 -6.62 -13.48
CA PRO A 91 -10.66 -6.66 -12.18
C PRO A 91 -9.18 -6.24 -12.24
N ARG A 92 -8.45 -6.61 -13.31
CA ARG A 92 -7.02 -6.26 -13.49
C ARG A 92 -6.80 -4.74 -13.38
N MET A 93 -7.68 -3.96 -14.01
CA MET A 93 -7.61 -2.49 -13.96
C MET A 93 -8.07 -1.90 -12.61
N LYS A 94 -9.06 -2.52 -11.93
CA LYS A 94 -9.65 -2.02 -10.67
C LYS A 94 -8.98 -2.50 -9.38
N ARG A 95 -7.89 -3.28 -9.45
CA ARG A 95 -7.18 -3.86 -8.28
C ARG A 95 -5.77 -3.35 -8.02
N LYS A 96 -5.23 -2.43 -8.84
CA LYS A 96 -3.86 -1.89 -8.66
C LYS A 96 -3.57 -1.27 -7.30
N LEU A 97 -4.58 -0.71 -6.62
CA LEU A 97 -4.45 -0.07 -5.30
C LEU A 97 -4.59 -1.03 -4.11
N ASN A 98 -5.14 -2.23 -4.32
CA ASN A 98 -5.41 -3.22 -3.27
C ASN A 98 -5.25 -4.63 -3.86
N PRO A 99 -4.01 -5.05 -4.21
CA PRO A 99 -3.76 -6.26 -4.98
C PRO A 99 -4.22 -7.54 -4.28
N LEU A 100 -4.01 -7.65 -2.96
CA LEU A 100 -4.15 -8.88 -2.17
C LEU A 100 -5.59 -9.20 -1.71
N ARG A 101 -6.58 -8.38 -2.07
CA ARG A 101 -7.95 -8.53 -1.58
C ARG A 101 -8.59 -9.85 -2.07
N PRO A 102 -9.17 -10.71 -1.22
CA PRO A 102 -9.83 -11.92 -1.69
C PRO A 102 -10.96 -11.65 -2.70
N ILE A 103 -11.23 -12.61 -3.58
CA ILE A 103 -12.30 -12.61 -4.58
C ILE A 103 -13.24 -13.77 -4.30
N ILE A 104 -14.53 -13.49 -4.20
CA ILE A 104 -15.60 -14.48 -4.20
C ILE A 104 -16.37 -14.33 -5.51
N TRP A 105 -16.49 -15.42 -6.26
CA TRP A 105 -17.28 -15.46 -7.49
C TRP A 105 -18.68 -15.99 -7.20
N ILE A 106 -19.70 -15.41 -7.82
CA ILE A 106 -21.07 -15.93 -7.79
C ILE A 106 -21.57 -16.06 -9.22
N ALA A 107 -21.96 -17.27 -9.62
CA ALA A 107 -22.30 -17.59 -11.00
C ALA A 107 -23.64 -18.33 -11.09
N HIS A 108 -24.47 -17.92 -12.04
CA HIS A 108 -25.68 -18.67 -12.42
C HIS A 108 -25.50 -19.32 -13.80
N SER A 109 -25.80 -20.62 -13.92
CA SER A 109 -25.90 -21.32 -15.21
C SER A 109 -24.63 -21.10 -16.09
N LEU A 110 -24.76 -20.63 -17.33
CA LEU A 110 -23.62 -20.29 -18.22
C LEU A 110 -22.56 -19.39 -17.55
N GLY A 111 -22.95 -18.51 -16.63
CA GLY A 111 -22.00 -17.64 -15.92
C GLY A 111 -20.91 -18.43 -15.19
N GLY A 112 -21.23 -19.63 -14.71
CA GLY A 112 -20.24 -20.53 -14.10
C GLY A 112 -19.24 -21.09 -15.11
N ILE A 113 -19.67 -21.34 -16.36
CA ILE A 113 -18.79 -21.77 -17.46
C ILE A 113 -17.84 -20.64 -17.86
N ILE A 114 -18.32 -19.39 -17.88
CA ILE A 114 -17.46 -18.21 -18.08
C ILE A 114 -16.43 -18.09 -16.95
N ILE A 115 -16.82 -18.28 -15.69
CA ILE A 115 -15.89 -18.23 -14.56
C ILE A 115 -14.86 -19.38 -14.60
N LYS A 116 -15.23 -20.59 -15.03
CA LYS A 116 -14.26 -21.67 -15.30
C LYS A 116 -13.19 -21.20 -16.31
N GLU A 117 -13.61 -20.64 -17.44
CA GLU A 117 -12.69 -20.18 -18.49
C GLU A 117 -11.85 -18.98 -18.05
N VAL A 118 -12.41 -18.05 -17.25
CA VAL A 118 -11.66 -16.97 -16.58
C VAL A 118 -10.53 -17.54 -15.73
N LEU A 119 -10.82 -18.52 -14.88
CA LEU A 119 -9.83 -19.08 -13.94
C LEU A 119 -8.80 -19.97 -14.65
N VAL A 120 -9.21 -20.74 -15.67
CA VAL A 120 -8.28 -21.47 -16.55
C VAL A 120 -7.36 -20.50 -17.30
N THR A 121 -7.91 -19.43 -17.87
CA THR A 121 -7.12 -18.44 -18.61
C THR A 121 -6.21 -17.63 -17.69
N ALA A 122 -6.66 -17.25 -16.49
CA ALA A 122 -5.83 -16.60 -15.48
C ALA A 122 -4.69 -17.53 -15.02
N SER A 123 -5.00 -18.80 -14.76
CA SER A 123 -4.00 -19.81 -14.38
C SER A 123 -2.99 -20.09 -15.49
N LYS A 124 -3.39 -20.03 -16.77
CA LYS A 124 -2.50 -20.24 -17.92
C LYS A 124 -1.67 -19.00 -18.25
N LYS A 125 -2.24 -17.82 -18.11
CA LYS A 125 -1.59 -16.50 -18.32
C LYS A 125 -1.20 -15.89 -16.97
N PHE A 126 -0.60 -16.68 -16.07
CA PHE A 126 -0.39 -16.30 -14.66
C PHE A 126 0.35 -14.97 -14.48
N GLN A 127 1.37 -14.68 -15.29
CA GLN A 127 2.12 -13.41 -15.25
C GLN A 127 1.23 -12.16 -15.51
N ALA A 128 0.14 -12.31 -16.27
CA ALA A 128 -0.77 -11.21 -16.61
C ALA A 128 -1.95 -11.07 -15.63
N TYR A 129 -2.37 -12.17 -14.99
CA TYR A 129 -3.54 -12.22 -14.09
C TYR A 129 -3.25 -12.93 -12.75
N PRO A 130 -2.10 -12.70 -12.09
CA PRO A 130 -1.73 -13.47 -10.89
C PRO A 130 -2.76 -13.22 -9.78
N MET A 131 -3.24 -11.97 -9.69
CA MET A 131 -4.21 -11.54 -8.68
C MET A 131 -5.57 -12.23 -8.79
N ILE A 132 -5.94 -12.72 -9.98
CA ILE A 132 -7.22 -13.40 -10.20
C ILE A 132 -7.08 -14.90 -9.90
N SER A 133 -5.98 -15.53 -10.32
CA SER A 133 -5.76 -16.96 -10.05
C SER A 133 -5.39 -17.25 -8.59
N THR A 134 -4.67 -16.36 -7.90
CA THR A 134 -4.21 -16.60 -6.51
C THR A 134 -5.25 -16.17 -5.49
N PHE A 135 -5.88 -14.99 -5.65
CA PHE A 135 -6.76 -14.43 -4.61
C PHE A 135 -8.23 -14.75 -4.83
N THR A 136 -8.56 -15.66 -5.76
CA THR A 136 -9.90 -16.28 -5.76
C THR A 136 -10.00 -17.25 -4.58
N TYR A 137 -10.87 -16.94 -3.62
CA TYR A 137 -11.09 -17.75 -2.43
C TYR A 137 -12.20 -18.79 -2.67
N ALA A 138 -13.41 -18.32 -3.03
CA ALA A 138 -14.59 -19.16 -3.18
C ALA A 138 -15.37 -18.89 -4.47
N ILE A 139 -16.10 -19.92 -4.91
CA ILE A 139 -16.95 -19.87 -6.09
C ILE A 139 -18.32 -20.47 -5.76
N PHE A 140 -19.35 -19.63 -5.86
CA PHE A 140 -20.75 -20.02 -5.75
C PHE A 140 -21.27 -20.38 -7.15
N PHE A 141 -21.61 -21.65 -7.35
CA PHE A 141 -22.23 -22.16 -8.56
C PHE A 141 -23.72 -22.43 -8.30
N ILE A 142 -24.59 -21.63 -8.91
CA ILE A 142 -26.05 -21.76 -8.83
C ILE A 142 -26.54 -22.36 -10.14
N ALA A 143 -27.08 -23.58 -10.11
CA ALA A 143 -27.56 -24.34 -11.27
C ALA A 143 -26.58 -24.32 -12.48
N VAL A 144 -25.29 -24.49 -12.23
CA VAL A 144 -24.24 -24.54 -13.26
C VAL A 144 -24.05 -25.99 -13.71
N PRO A 145 -24.03 -26.30 -15.03
CA PRO A 145 -23.76 -27.64 -15.50
C PRO A 145 -22.25 -27.98 -15.42
N HIS A 146 -21.94 -29.10 -14.76
CA HIS A 146 -20.61 -29.69 -14.66
C HIS A 146 -20.62 -31.16 -15.09
N ARG A 147 -19.42 -31.73 -15.22
CA ARG A 147 -19.13 -33.13 -15.58
C ARG A 147 -19.05 -34.06 -14.37
N GLY A 148 -19.79 -33.77 -13.30
CA GLY A 148 -19.65 -34.46 -12.00
C GLY A 148 -19.81 -35.98 -12.06
N SER A 149 -20.70 -36.47 -12.92
CA SER A 149 -21.06 -37.89 -13.04
C SER A 149 -20.79 -38.42 -14.45
N PRO A 150 -20.18 -39.62 -14.61
CA PRO A 150 -20.07 -40.30 -15.91
C PRO A 150 -21.44 -40.74 -16.46
N TYR A 151 -22.51 -40.61 -15.67
CA TYR A 151 -23.90 -40.87 -16.06
C TYR A 151 -24.71 -39.58 -16.33
N ALA A 152 -24.11 -38.40 -16.17
CA ALA A 152 -24.80 -37.12 -16.38
C ALA A 152 -25.21 -36.95 -17.86
N SER A 153 -26.52 -37.01 -18.12
CA SER A 153 -27.06 -36.87 -19.48
C SER A 153 -27.08 -35.41 -19.93
N PHE A 154 -25.95 -34.91 -20.41
CA PHE A 154 -25.84 -33.57 -21.01
C PHE A 154 -26.71 -33.37 -22.25
N GLY A 155 -27.09 -34.45 -22.95
CA GLY A 155 -28.11 -34.39 -24.00
C GLY A 155 -29.49 -33.97 -23.46
N THR A 156 -29.81 -34.35 -22.22
CA THR A 156 -31.00 -33.88 -21.51
C THR A 156 -30.88 -32.39 -21.16
N ILE A 157 -29.74 -31.93 -20.65
CA ILE A 157 -29.49 -30.50 -20.38
C ILE A 157 -29.68 -29.67 -21.66
N ALA A 158 -29.05 -30.09 -22.76
CA ALA A 158 -29.17 -29.45 -24.07
C ALA A 158 -30.63 -29.41 -24.56
N SER A 159 -31.34 -30.54 -24.48
CA SER A 159 -32.75 -30.65 -24.89
C SER A 159 -33.65 -29.77 -24.04
N ASN A 160 -33.42 -29.73 -22.73
CA ASN A 160 -34.25 -29.00 -21.78
C ASN A 160 -34.03 -27.49 -21.90
N ILE A 161 -32.78 -27.04 -22.08
CA ILE A 161 -32.49 -25.64 -22.43
C ILE A 161 -33.12 -25.28 -23.79
N ALA A 162 -33.03 -26.15 -24.81
CA ALA A 162 -33.69 -25.93 -26.08
C ALA A 162 -35.22 -25.87 -25.96
N GLY A 163 -35.82 -26.63 -25.04
CA GLY A 163 -37.23 -26.56 -24.66
C GLY A 163 -37.65 -25.24 -24.00
N LEU A 164 -36.70 -24.42 -23.54
CA LEU A 164 -36.96 -23.03 -23.09
C LEU A 164 -37.05 -22.03 -24.26
N ILE A 165 -36.70 -22.44 -25.48
CA ILE A 165 -36.53 -21.55 -26.64
C ILE A 165 -37.61 -21.86 -27.69
N PRO A 166 -38.37 -20.87 -28.18
CA PRO A 166 -39.47 -21.12 -29.13
C PRO A 166 -39.01 -21.59 -30.53
N PHE A 167 -37.73 -21.43 -30.87
CA PHE A 167 -37.16 -21.84 -32.15
C PHE A 167 -35.79 -22.49 -31.96
N LYS A 168 -35.52 -23.57 -32.71
CA LYS A 168 -34.28 -24.34 -32.61
C LYS A 168 -33.13 -23.56 -33.25
N GLN A 169 -32.36 -22.83 -32.43
CA GLN A 169 -31.12 -22.17 -32.83
C GLN A 169 -29.90 -22.87 -32.24
N THR A 170 -28.80 -22.88 -33.00
CA THR A 170 -27.47 -23.28 -32.54
C THR A 170 -26.59 -22.04 -32.43
N ASN A 171 -25.89 -21.89 -31.30
CA ASN A 171 -24.89 -20.85 -31.10
C ASN A 171 -23.82 -21.35 -30.12
N SER A 172 -22.73 -20.59 -30.00
CA SER A 172 -21.56 -20.93 -29.19
C SER A 172 -21.85 -21.10 -27.70
N PHE A 173 -22.84 -20.38 -27.15
CA PHE A 173 -23.21 -20.49 -25.73
C PHE A 173 -24.02 -21.75 -25.42
N LEU A 174 -24.93 -22.12 -26.32
CA LEU A 174 -25.63 -23.41 -26.24
C LEU A 174 -24.65 -24.55 -26.41
N GLN A 175 -23.75 -24.46 -27.40
CA GLN A 175 -22.69 -25.46 -27.58
C GLN A 175 -21.84 -25.58 -26.30
N SER A 176 -21.42 -24.47 -25.68
CA SER A 176 -20.70 -24.45 -24.40
C SER A 176 -21.55 -24.77 -23.15
N VAL A 177 -22.75 -25.34 -23.29
CA VAL A 177 -23.43 -26.10 -22.21
C VAL A 177 -23.78 -27.53 -22.64
N THR A 178 -23.39 -27.94 -23.86
CA THR A 178 -23.54 -29.30 -24.40
C THR A 178 -22.21 -30.04 -24.46
N THR A 179 -22.23 -31.33 -24.12
CA THR A 179 -21.00 -32.14 -24.04
C THR A 179 -20.50 -32.66 -25.39
N ASP A 180 -21.30 -32.58 -26.46
CA ASP A 180 -20.80 -32.86 -27.82
C ASP A 180 -20.10 -31.64 -28.46
N SER A 181 -19.99 -30.52 -27.74
CA SER A 181 -18.93 -29.55 -28.05
C SER A 181 -17.61 -30.04 -27.45
N ASP A 182 -16.58 -30.12 -28.29
CA ASP A 182 -15.21 -30.37 -27.84
C ASP A 182 -14.78 -29.32 -26.80
N TYR A 183 -15.27 -28.09 -26.95
CA TYR A 183 -15.01 -26.96 -26.05
C TYR A 183 -15.35 -27.25 -24.58
N ASN A 184 -16.52 -27.84 -24.27
CA ASN A 184 -16.88 -28.12 -22.88
C ASN A 184 -16.09 -29.28 -22.29
N LYS A 185 -15.91 -30.36 -23.06
CA LYS A 185 -15.04 -31.47 -22.66
C LYS A 185 -13.62 -30.97 -22.36
N GLU A 186 -13.09 -30.09 -23.21
CA GLU A 186 -11.78 -29.47 -23.04
C GLU A 186 -11.75 -28.51 -21.84
N LEU A 187 -12.74 -27.63 -21.67
CA LEU A 187 -12.80 -26.68 -20.56
C LEU A 187 -12.91 -27.37 -19.20
N ASP A 188 -13.78 -28.38 -19.06
CA ASP A 188 -13.86 -29.15 -17.82
C ASP A 188 -12.55 -29.91 -17.55
N THR A 189 -11.90 -30.46 -18.58
CA THR A 189 -10.58 -31.12 -18.44
C THR A 189 -9.47 -30.11 -18.05
N ARG A 190 -9.54 -28.86 -18.52
CA ARG A 190 -8.62 -27.78 -18.11
C ARG A 190 -8.93 -27.21 -16.73
N PHE A 191 -10.19 -27.27 -16.28
CA PHE A 191 -10.65 -26.77 -14.98
C PHE A 191 -10.55 -27.81 -13.86
N GLU A 192 -10.57 -29.10 -14.17
CA GLU A 192 -10.42 -30.20 -13.21
C GLU A 192 -9.17 -30.06 -12.30
N PRO A 193 -7.95 -29.73 -12.80
CA PRO A 193 -6.80 -29.43 -11.96
C PRO A 193 -6.97 -28.20 -11.07
N LEU A 194 -7.98 -27.36 -11.33
CA LEU A 194 -8.30 -26.16 -10.57
C LEU A 194 -9.34 -26.40 -9.46
N LEU A 195 -9.99 -27.56 -9.43
CA LEU A 195 -10.95 -27.93 -8.38
C LEU A 195 -10.29 -28.02 -7.01
N LYS A 196 -9.05 -28.53 -6.96
CA LYS A 196 -8.23 -28.55 -5.74
C LYS A 196 -7.73 -27.16 -5.29
N LEU A 197 -8.25 -26.07 -5.84
CA LEU A 197 -7.76 -24.71 -5.60
C LEU A 197 -8.82 -23.74 -5.08
N TYR A 198 -10.09 -24.10 -4.96
CA TYR A 198 -11.12 -23.13 -4.56
C TYR A 198 -12.16 -23.78 -3.65
N LYS A 199 -12.75 -23.00 -2.72
CA LYS A 199 -13.91 -23.45 -1.95
C LYS A 199 -15.18 -23.30 -2.79
N PHE A 200 -15.99 -24.35 -2.88
CA PHE A 200 -17.17 -24.37 -3.75
C PHE A 200 -18.47 -24.42 -2.97
N TYR A 201 -19.39 -23.54 -3.36
CA TYR A 201 -20.74 -23.48 -2.81
C TYR A 201 -21.72 -23.77 -3.96
N THR A 202 -22.40 -24.91 -3.93
CA THR A 202 -23.20 -25.41 -5.06
C THR A 202 -24.68 -25.42 -4.71
N TRP A 203 -25.46 -24.54 -5.34
CA TRP A 203 -26.92 -24.49 -5.23
C TRP A 203 -27.54 -25.25 -6.41
N ILE A 204 -28.33 -26.27 -6.09
CA ILE A 204 -28.83 -27.30 -7.01
C ILE A 204 -30.35 -27.15 -7.15
N GLU A 205 -30.86 -27.34 -8.37
CA GLU A 205 -32.30 -27.43 -8.64
C GLU A 205 -32.89 -28.66 -7.93
N GLY A 206 -33.88 -28.46 -7.06
CA GLY A 206 -34.69 -29.55 -6.50
C GLY A 206 -36.09 -29.64 -7.09
N ARG A 207 -36.46 -28.74 -8.01
CA ARG A 207 -37.76 -28.73 -8.70
C ARG A 207 -37.57 -28.67 -10.21
N GLU A 208 -38.41 -29.41 -10.93
CA GLU A 208 -38.47 -29.36 -12.39
C GLU A 208 -39.07 -28.03 -12.88
N VAL A 209 -38.63 -27.57 -14.05
CA VAL A 209 -39.35 -26.55 -14.81
C VAL A 209 -40.58 -27.21 -15.45
N PRO A 210 -41.82 -26.74 -15.20
CA PRO A 210 -43.02 -27.39 -15.72
C PRO A 210 -43.01 -27.55 -17.24
N GLY A 211 -43.25 -28.78 -17.71
CA GLY A 211 -43.24 -29.14 -19.13
C GLY A 211 -41.85 -29.26 -19.77
N VAL A 212 -40.77 -29.12 -18.99
CA VAL A 212 -39.37 -29.18 -19.47
C VAL A 212 -38.50 -30.14 -18.65
N GLY A 213 -38.75 -30.28 -17.33
CA GLY A 213 -37.94 -31.11 -16.43
C GLY A 213 -36.85 -30.30 -15.70
N LEU A 214 -35.93 -30.98 -15.02
CA LEU A 214 -34.71 -30.36 -14.46
C LEU A 214 -33.82 -29.86 -15.59
N ILE A 215 -33.32 -28.61 -15.52
CA ILE A 215 -32.45 -28.07 -16.56
C ILE A 215 -31.01 -28.55 -16.34
N VAL A 216 -30.54 -28.45 -15.09
CA VAL A 216 -29.28 -29.03 -14.63
C VAL A 216 -29.57 -30.07 -13.54
N PRO A 217 -29.60 -31.36 -13.89
CA PRO A 217 -29.72 -32.44 -12.91
C PRO A 217 -28.63 -32.38 -11.83
N GLU A 218 -28.94 -32.90 -10.64
CA GLU A 218 -28.05 -32.88 -9.47
C GLU A 218 -26.66 -33.46 -9.74
N ASP A 219 -26.58 -34.55 -10.51
CA ASP A 219 -25.33 -35.23 -10.84
C ASP A 219 -24.47 -34.48 -11.87
N SER A 220 -25.07 -33.52 -12.59
CA SER A 220 -24.35 -32.51 -13.36
C SER A 220 -24.03 -31.26 -12.53
N ALA A 221 -24.90 -30.84 -11.60
CA ALA A 221 -24.65 -29.66 -10.78
C ALA A 221 -23.49 -29.85 -9.79
N ARG A 222 -23.26 -31.07 -9.31
CA ARG A 222 -22.19 -31.38 -8.35
C ARG A 222 -20.81 -31.50 -9.00
N LEU A 223 -19.79 -31.00 -8.30
CA LEU A 223 -18.38 -31.27 -8.57
C LEU A 223 -17.88 -32.58 -7.94
N ASN A 224 -18.67 -33.18 -7.03
CA ASN A 224 -18.37 -34.40 -6.28
C ASN A 224 -17.06 -34.33 -5.46
N LEU A 225 -16.80 -33.16 -4.86
CA LEU A 225 -15.70 -32.94 -3.93
C LEU A 225 -16.19 -33.15 -2.47
N PRO A 226 -15.30 -33.56 -1.54
CA PRO A 226 -15.67 -33.76 -0.14
C PRO A 226 -15.90 -32.44 0.61
N PRO A 227 -16.70 -32.43 1.69
CA PRO A 227 -16.67 -31.34 2.67
C PRO A 227 -15.31 -31.28 3.39
N PRO A 228 -14.81 -30.09 3.79
CA PRO A 228 -15.46 -28.78 3.68
C PRO A 228 -15.16 -28.04 2.35
N GLN A 229 -14.47 -28.67 1.39
CA GLN A 229 -14.12 -28.07 0.10
C GLN A 229 -15.33 -27.76 -0.79
N GLN A 230 -16.35 -28.63 -0.80
CA GLN A 230 -17.62 -28.34 -1.46
C GLN A 230 -18.80 -28.46 -0.49
N ILE A 231 -19.61 -27.40 -0.43
CA ILE A 231 -20.89 -27.37 0.26
C ILE A 231 -21.99 -27.36 -0.79
N CYS A 232 -22.77 -28.44 -0.86
CA CYS A 232 -23.92 -28.55 -1.76
C CYS A 232 -25.24 -28.31 -1.02
N ARG A 233 -26.18 -27.61 -1.66
CA ARG A 233 -27.55 -27.44 -1.19
C ARG A 233 -28.51 -27.68 -2.36
N VAL A 234 -29.42 -28.64 -2.18
CA VAL A 234 -30.59 -28.80 -3.05
C VAL A 234 -31.65 -27.82 -2.56
N THR A 235 -32.23 -27.07 -3.50
CA THR A 235 -33.20 -26.00 -3.22
C THR A 235 -34.62 -26.45 -3.56
N GLU A 236 -35.64 -25.88 -2.94
CA GLU A 236 -37.04 -26.06 -3.37
C GLU A 236 -37.40 -25.20 -4.61
N ARG A 237 -36.41 -24.98 -5.49
CA ARG A 237 -36.48 -24.09 -6.65
C ARG A 237 -36.05 -24.80 -7.94
N HIS A 238 -36.49 -24.25 -9.07
CA HIS A 238 -36.16 -24.72 -10.42
C HIS A 238 -35.25 -23.69 -11.14
N HIS A 239 -34.58 -24.07 -12.23
CA HIS A 239 -33.60 -23.21 -12.93
C HIS A 239 -34.03 -21.75 -13.16
N ARG A 240 -35.32 -21.49 -13.38
CA ARG A 240 -35.84 -20.14 -13.67
C ARG A 240 -35.97 -19.22 -12.46
N ASN A 241 -36.01 -19.75 -11.23
CA ASN A 241 -36.24 -18.99 -9.99
C ASN A 241 -35.25 -19.30 -8.85
N ILE A 242 -34.23 -20.13 -9.09
CA ILE A 242 -33.19 -20.46 -8.11
C ILE A 242 -32.37 -19.24 -7.66
N CYS A 243 -32.30 -18.20 -8.49
CA CYS A 243 -31.64 -16.91 -8.19
C CYS A 243 -32.61 -15.78 -7.80
N GLN A 244 -33.88 -16.06 -7.52
CA GLN A 244 -34.92 -15.05 -7.30
C GLN A 244 -35.51 -15.18 -5.88
N PHE A 245 -35.22 -14.23 -5.00
CA PHE A 245 -35.69 -14.27 -3.61
C PHE A 245 -36.69 -13.15 -3.33
N SER A 246 -37.77 -13.51 -2.64
CA SER A 246 -38.95 -12.67 -2.47
C SER A 246 -38.73 -11.50 -1.51
N ALA A 247 -37.93 -11.71 -0.44
CA ALA A 247 -37.65 -10.72 0.60
C ALA A 247 -36.41 -11.13 1.44
N SER A 248 -36.00 -10.26 2.37
CA SER A 248 -34.89 -10.51 3.30
C SER A 248 -35.14 -11.64 4.32
N ASN A 249 -36.34 -12.20 4.38
CA ASN A 249 -36.70 -13.34 5.22
C ASN A 249 -37.02 -14.62 4.42
N ASP A 250 -36.81 -14.61 3.09
CA ASP A 250 -36.96 -15.79 2.23
C ASP A 250 -36.01 -16.90 2.73
N PRO A 251 -36.49 -18.13 3.03
CA PRO A 251 -35.65 -19.16 3.65
C PRO A 251 -34.42 -19.54 2.82
N GLU A 252 -34.55 -19.54 1.49
CA GLU A 252 -33.46 -19.87 0.56
C GLU A 252 -32.46 -18.71 0.45
N TRP A 253 -32.93 -17.46 0.57
CA TRP A 253 -32.06 -16.29 0.71
C TRP A 253 -31.22 -16.38 1.97
N ASN A 254 -31.84 -16.64 3.13
CA ASN A 254 -31.13 -16.70 4.41
C ASN A 254 -30.00 -17.74 4.41
N LEU A 255 -30.21 -18.88 3.74
CA LEU A 255 -29.17 -19.91 3.56
C LEU A 255 -28.04 -19.44 2.64
N LEU A 256 -28.37 -18.81 1.52
CA LEU A 256 -27.38 -18.28 0.58
C LEU A 256 -26.58 -17.10 1.19
N SER A 257 -27.25 -16.15 1.83
CA SER A 257 -26.62 -14.98 2.44
C SER A 257 -25.74 -15.38 3.62
N ALA A 258 -26.18 -16.32 4.47
CA ALA A 258 -25.34 -16.86 5.53
C ALA A 258 -24.05 -17.49 4.96
N ALA A 259 -24.15 -18.29 3.90
CA ALA A 259 -22.98 -18.88 3.24
C ALA A 259 -22.06 -17.83 2.59
N ILE A 260 -22.60 -16.75 2.00
CA ILE A 260 -21.80 -15.65 1.44
C ILE A 260 -21.11 -14.84 2.55
N SER A 261 -21.80 -14.56 3.66
CA SER A 261 -21.22 -13.88 4.82
C SER A 261 -20.17 -14.74 5.52
N GLU A 262 -20.40 -16.05 5.65
CA GLU A 262 -19.41 -17.03 6.13
C GLU A 262 -18.17 -17.03 5.22
N ALA A 263 -18.33 -17.25 3.91
CA ALA A 263 -17.23 -17.22 2.95
C ALA A 263 -16.48 -15.87 2.94
N THR A 264 -17.17 -14.76 3.19
CA THR A 264 -16.57 -13.42 3.32
C THR A 264 -15.75 -13.29 4.60
N GLN A 265 -16.25 -13.79 5.73
CA GLN A 265 -15.54 -13.79 7.01
C GLN A 265 -14.34 -14.74 7.00
N GLU A 266 -14.48 -15.93 6.43
CA GLU A 266 -13.37 -16.87 6.25
C GLU A 266 -12.29 -16.27 5.35
N ALA A 267 -12.66 -15.72 4.19
CA ALA A 267 -11.73 -15.09 3.27
C ALA A 267 -10.95 -13.90 3.87
N THR A 268 -11.51 -13.22 4.88
CA THR A 268 -10.92 -11.99 5.45
C THR A 268 -10.36 -12.15 6.87
N GLY A 269 -10.70 -13.21 7.59
CA GLY A 269 -10.40 -13.34 9.02
C GLY A 269 -9.56 -14.54 9.44
N TRP A 270 -9.40 -15.58 8.62
CA TRP A 270 -8.78 -16.84 9.06
C TRP A 270 -7.89 -17.52 8.01
N VAL A 271 -6.79 -18.12 8.48
CA VAL A 271 -5.81 -18.88 7.68
C VAL A 271 -6.33 -20.28 7.28
N SER A 272 -7.44 -20.75 7.88
CA SER A 272 -7.94 -22.10 7.68
C SER A 272 -8.87 -22.27 6.48
N TYR A 273 -8.44 -23.14 5.56
CA TYR A 273 -9.23 -23.82 4.53
C TYR A 273 -9.86 -22.92 3.44
N SER A 274 -9.03 -22.55 2.48
CA SER A 274 -9.40 -22.75 1.07
C SER A 274 -8.41 -23.74 0.44
N PRO A 275 -8.82 -24.60 -0.50
CA PRO A 275 -7.86 -25.30 -1.35
C PRO A 275 -6.98 -24.33 -2.17
N THR A 276 -7.33 -23.03 -2.27
CA THR A 276 -6.42 -22.01 -2.83
C THR A 276 -5.22 -21.77 -1.94
N LEU A 277 -5.29 -22.09 -0.63
CA LEU A 277 -4.13 -22.01 0.24
C LEU A 277 -3.04 -22.89 -0.36
N ASP A 278 -3.29 -24.19 -0.53
CA ASP A 278 -2.40 -25.19 -1.18
C ASP A 278 -1.85 -24.80 -2.58
N ARG A 279 -2.28 -23.71 -3.22
CA ARG A 279 -1.70 -23.21 -4.48
C ARG A 279 -1.19 -21.78 -4.47
N SER A 280 -1.75 -20.93 -3.60
CA SER A 280 -1.05 -19.77 -3.08
C SER A 280 0.29 -20.27 -2.57
N ASN A 281 0.24 -21.26 -1.67
CA ASN A 281 1.26 -22.24 -1.34
C ASN A 281 1.91 -22.86 -2.59
N ASN A 282 1.42 -23.89 -3.30
CA ASN A 282 2.28 -24.59 -4.29
C ASN A 282 2.98 -23.73 -5.38
N MET A 283 2.49 -22.55 -5.76
CA MET A 283 3.29 -21.63 -6.61
C MET A 283 4.45 -20.98 -5.85
N THR A 284 4.21 -20.67 -4.59
CA THR A 284 5.19 -20.17 -3.64
C THR A 284 6.04 -21.32 -3.02
N GLY A 285 5.63 -22.59 -3.17
CA GLY A 285 6.39 -23.81 -2.85
C GLY A 285 7.31 -24.32 -3.97
N GLU A 286 6.93 -24.21 -5.24
CA GLU A 286 7.86 -24.43 -6.36
C GLU A 286 8.96 -23.33 -6.43
N LEU A 287 8.76 -22.21 -5.71
CA LEU A 287 9.78 -21.19 -5.44
C LEU A 287 10.65 -21.48 -4.20
N GLN A 288 10.38 -22.54 -3.41
CA GLN A 288 11.07 -22.84 -2.14
C GLN A 288 12.25 -23.83 -2.22
N HIS A 289 12.51 -24.44 -3.38
CA HIS A 289 13.63 -25.37 -3.55
C HIS A 289 14.94 -24.61 -3.91
N HIS A 290 15.85 -24.27 -2.97
CA HIS A 290 16.00 -24.74 -1.59
C HIS A 290 16.61 -23.70 -0.62
N SER A 291 15.92 -23.51 0.53
CA SER A 291 16.48 -23.26 1.87
C SER A 291 17.45 -22.08 2.10
N LEU A 292 16.93 -20.85 2.15
CA LEU A 292 17.62 -19.68 2.74
C LEU A 292 16.62 -18.70 3.44
N CYS A 293 15.50 -18.38 2.77
CA CYS A 293 14.64 -17.23 3.06
C CYS A 293 14.06 -17.09 4.49
N ILE A 294 13.68 -18.16 5.20
CA ILE A 294 13.18 -18.04 6.59
C ILE A 294 14.29 -17.52 7.52
N HIS A 295 15.51 -18.04 7.35
CA HIS A 295 16.67 -17.56 8.09
C HIS A 295 17.02 -16.13 7.70
N ASP A 296 16.84 -15.76 6.43
CA ASP A 296 17.14 -14.42 5.93
C ASP A 296 16.12 -13.37 6.40
N LEU A 297 14.81 -13.68 6.48
CA LEU A 297 13.84 -12.77 7.09
C LEU A 297 14.03 -12.68 8.61
N LEU A 298 14.26 -13.79 9.32
CA LEU A 298 14.62 -13.74 10.75
C LEU A 298 15.91 -12.94 10.99
N GLY A 299 16.88 -13.04 10.07
CA GLY A 299 18.09 -12.23 10.06
C GLY A 299 17.79 -10.75 9.85
N ALA A 300 17.00 -10.40 8.84
CA ALA A 300 16.61 -9.03 8.54
C ALA A 300 15.74 -8.40 9.63
N ILE A 301 14.87 -9.18 10.29
CA ILE A 301 14.08 -8.76 11.46
C ILE A 301 14.99 -8.48 12.65
N ARG A 302 15.93 -9.37 12.97
CA ARG A 302 16.91 -9.14 14.05
C ARG A 302 17.83 -7.95 13.76
N GLU A 303 18.27 -7.80 12.51
CA GLU A 303 19.06 -6.65 12.07
C GLU A 303 18.24 -5.36 12.19
N ALA A 304 16.94 -5.38 11.87
CA ALA A 304 16.03 -4.25 12.05
C ALA A 304 15.83 -3.92 13.54
N GLU A 305 15.60 -4.91 14.39
CA GLU A 305 15.46 -4.72 15.84
C GLU A 305 16.73 -4.12 16.46
N VAL A 306 17.92 -4.58 16.03
CA VAL A 306 19.21 -4.00 16.44
C VAL A 306 19.36 -2.57 15.93
N VAL A 307 19.10 -2.29 14.64
CA VAL A 307 19.22 -0.93 14.09
C VAL A 307 18.23 0.05 14.74
N VAL A 308 16.98 -0.36 14.95
CA VAL A 308 15.96 0.41 15.68
C VAL A 308 16.41 0.66 17.11
N GLY A 309 16.91 -0.38 17.80
CA GLY A 309 17.41 -0.29 19.17
C GLY A 309 18.63 0.61 19.32
N ASP A 310 19.60 0.50 18.41
CA ASP A 310 20.81 1.33 18.38
C ASP A 310 20.48 2.79 18.06
N MET A 311 19.62 3.05 17.07
CA MET A 311 19.15 4.41 16.75
C MET A 311 18.40 5.03 17.92
N TYR A 312 17.48 4.28 18.54
CA TYR A 312 16.75 4.75 19.72
C TYR A 312 17.71 5.03 20.89
N THR A 313 18.66 4.12 21.15
CA THR A 313 19.66 4.24 22.23
C THR A 313 20.64 5.37 21.97
N PHE A 314 20.98 5.65 20.71
CA PHE A 314 21.81 6.81 20.35
C PHE A 314 21.05 8.12 20.58
N CYS A 315 19.86 8.27 19.99
CA CYS A 315 19.08 9.51 20.07
C CYS A 315 18.59 9.85 21.50
N HIS A 316 18.43 8.85 22.36
CA HIS A 316 18.04 9.04 23.77
C HIS A 316 19.19 8.77 24.76
N GLY A 317 20.41 8.56 24.24
CA GLY A 317 21.56 8.08 25.01
C GLY A 317 22.30 9.18 25.77
N THR A 318 22.90 8.79 26.89
CA THR A 318 23.69 9.70 27.73
C THR A 318 24.99 10.16 27.06
N GLU A 319 25.55 9.44 26.09
CA GLU A 319 26.72 9.91 25.34
C GLU A 319 26.36 11.08 24.41
N LEU A 320 25.29 10.95 23.62
CA LEU A 320 24.81 12.03 22.75
C LEU A 320 24.41 13.25 23.58
N GLN A 321 23.61 13.05 24.64
CA GLN A 321 23.21 14.13 25.56
C GLN A 321 24.41 14.76 26.28
N GLY A 322 25.43 13.98 26.64
CA GLY A 322 26.66 14.47 27.25
C GLY A 322 27.45 15.37 26.30
N ARG A 323 27.68 14.90 25.07
CA ARG A 323 28.37 15.65 24.01
C ARG A 323 27.58 16.89 23.56
N ASP A 324 26.26 16.79 23.42
CA ASP A 324 25.40 17.95 23.13
C ASP A 324 25.43 18.98 24.27
N ARG A 325 25.58 18.53 25.53
CA ARG A 325 25.77 19.42 26.67
C ARG A 325 27.17 20.04 26.70
N GLU A 326 28.22 19.32 26.31
CA GLU A 326 29.56 19.87 26.11
C GLU A 326 29.58 20.91 24.99
N ALA A 327 28.95 20.62 23.85
CA ALA A 327 28.74 21.57 22.76
C ALA A 327 27.88 22.77 23.18
N GLY A 328 26.87 22.56 24.03
CA GLY A 328 26.08 23.64 24.63
C GLY A 328 26.91 24.56 25.52
N VAL A 329 27.77 24.00 26.39
CA VAL A 329 28.71 24.77 27.21
C VAL A 329 29.75 25.51 26.36
N ALA A 330 30.28 24.86 25.31
CA ALA A 330 31.15 25.52 24.35
C ALA A 330 30.42 26.67 23.62
N SER A 331 29.15 26.48 23.26
CA SER A 331 28.32 27.52 22.64
C SER A 331 28.05 28.68 23.60
N ASP A 332 27.82 28.43 24.90
CA ASP A 332 27.70 29.48 25.91
C ASP A 332 29.01 30.26 26.10
N VAL A 333 30.17 29.61 25.99
CA VAL A 333 31.49 30.27 25.99
C VAL A 333 31.66 31.15 24.74
N ALA A 334 31.41 30.61 23.55
CA ALA A 334 31.45 31.35 22.28
C ALA A 334 30.47 32.54 22.26
N LEU A 335 29.26 32.34 22.81
CA LEU A 335 28.24 33.40 22.94
C LEU A 335 28.64 34.45 23.97
N SER A 336 29.30 34.06 25.06
CA SER A 336 29.84 34.98 26.07
C SER A 336 31.00 35.81 25.52
N LEU A 337 31.84 35.21 24.68
CA LEU A 337 32.89 35.88 23.91
C LEU A 337 32.34 36.86 22.89
N ALA A 338 31.32 36.46 22.11
CA ALA A 338 30.63 37.34 21.18
C ALA A 338 29.96 38.52 21.92
N LYS A 339 29.34 38.28 23.08
CA LYS A 339 28.78 39.34 23.95
C LYS A 339 29.87 40.26 24.49
N LEU A 340 31.01 39.72 24.93
CA LEU A 340 32.15 40.50 25.40
C LEU A 340 32.65 41.43 24.29
N LEU A 341 32.89 40.89 23.10
CA LEU A 341 33.30 41.66 21.92
C LEU A 341 32.27 42.75 21.58
N LEU A 342 30.97 42.43 21.53
CA LEU A 342 29.91 43.41 21.24
C LEU A 342 29.85 44.54 22.29
N VAL A 343 29.95 44.22 23.58
CA VAL A 343 29.94 45.20 24.68
C VAL A 343 31.18 46.11 24.61
N VAL A 344 32.34 45.53 24.30
CA VAL A 344 33.63 46.23 24.15
C VAL A 344 33.66 47.10 22.88
N MET A 345 32.98 46.69 21.81
CA MET A 345 32.91 47.38 20.51
C MET A 345 31.84 48.49 20.42
N SER A 346 30.74 48.39 21.16
CA SER A 346 29.61 49.34 21.11
C SER A 346 30.02 50.82 21.36
N PRO A 347 30.90 51.14 22.32
CA PRO A 347 31.43 52.51 22.49
C PRO A 347 32.30 52.99 21.32
N ILE A 348 32.96 52.07 20.60
CA ILE A 348 33.88 52.40 19.49
C ILE A 348 33.06 52.71 18.22
N LEU A 349 32.07 51.86 17.91
CA LEU A 349 31.12 52.02 16.80
C LEU A 349 30.30 53.33 16.89
N SER A 350 29.98 53.77 18.10
CA SER A 350 29.26 55.03 18.35
C SER A 350 30.14 56.27 18.25
N LEU A 351 31.45 56.18 18.51
CA LEU A 351 32.41 57.27 18.31
C LEU A 351 32.85 57.43 16.85
N SER A 352 32.99 56.32 16.10
CA SER A 352 33.42 56.33 14.69
C SER A 352 32.33 56.76 13.71
N SER A 353 31.06 56.78 14.14
CA SER A 353 29.92 57.29 13.38
C SER A 353 29.70 58.81 13.54
N SER A 354 30.23 59.42 14.61
CA SER A 354 30.10 60.86 14.90
C SER A 354 31.21 61.73 14.28
N SER A 355 31.27 61.80 12.95
CA SER A 355 32.23 62.68 12.24
C SER A 355 31.64 64.06 11.92
N SER A 356 31.65 65.00 12.89
CA SER A 356 31.35 66.42 12.64
C SER A 356 31.73 67.40 13.78
N SER A 357 33.05 67.62 14.04
CA SER A 357 33.64 68.93 14.42
C SER A 357 35.04 68.82 15.05
N ASN A 358 35.87 69.86 14.88
CA ASN A 358 37.28 69.88 15.30
C ASN A 358 37.53 70.00 16.82
N ILE A 359 36.51 70.29 17.62
CA ILE A 359 36.59 70.22 19.09
C ILE A 359 36.18 68.82 19.56
N LEU A 360 35.19 68.23 18.89
CA LEU A 360 34.78 66.85 19.13
C LEU A 360 35.91 65.87 18.80
N THR A 361 36.81 66.14 17.85
CA THR A 361 37.97 65.26 17.58
C THR A 361 38.99 65.20 18.72
N VAL A 362 39.23 66.27 19.48
CA VAL A 362 40.15 66.24 20.63
C VAL A 362 39.50 65.55 21.82
N VAL A 363 38.22 65.83 22.09
CA VAL A 363 37.45 65.15 23.14
C VAL A 363 37.24 63.67 22.79
N ALA A 364 36.96 63.34 21.53
CA ALA A 364 36.86 61.97 21.04
C ALA A 364 38.23 61.27 21.04
N ALA A 365 39.35 61.94 20.77
CA ALA A 365 40.67 61.34 20.90
C ALA A 365 41.05 61.07 22.37
N LEU A 366 40.69 61.97 23.30
CA LEU A 366 40.85 61.75 24.73
C LEU A 366 39.93 60.63 25.25
N LEU A 367 38.66 60.60 24.82
CA LEU A 367 37.73 59.51 25.12
C LEU A 367 38.18 58.19 24.49
N LEU A 368 38.64 58.19 23.25
CA LEU A 368 39.15 57.00 22.55
C LEU A 368 40.40 56.46 23.25
N ASN A 369 41.32 57.32 23.70
CA ASN A 369 42.45 56.91 24.54
C ASN A 369 42.03 56.40 25.92
N SER A 370 41.06 57.05 26.56
CA SER A 370 40.51 56.62 27.87
C SER A 370 39.81 55.26 27.75
N ILE A 371 39.05 55.07 26.67
CA ILE A 371 38.42 53.81 26.32
C ILE A 371 39.51 52.78 26.00
N LEU A 372 40.50 53.08 25.13
CA LEU A 372 41.63 52.18 24.84
C LEU A 372 42.43 51.76 26.07
N ALA A 373 42.50 52.59 27.12
CA ALA A 373 43.14 52.23 28.37
C ALA A 373 42.34 51.16 29.15
N VAL A 374 41.00 51.18 29.06
CA VAL A 374 40.08 50.22 29.69
C VAL A 374 39.79 49.00 28.81
N LEU A 375 39.86 49.15 27.48
CA LEU A 375 39.71 48.05 26.53
C LEU A 375 40.73 46.94 26.82
N PRO A 376 40.35 45.65 26.71
CA PRO A 376 41.31 44.56 26.81
C PRO A 376 42.49 44.70 25.86
N GLY A 377 43.66 44.21 26.29
CA GLY A 377 44.87 44.17 25.46
C GLY A 377 44.65 43.35 24.18
N LYS A 378 45.46 43.62 23.15
CA LYS A 378 45.46 42.82 21.91
C LYS A 378 45.65 41.34 22.21
N ASP A 379 46.61 41.02 23.09
CA ASP A 379 46.95 39.64 23.42
C ASP A 379 45.78 38.92 24.12
N TYR A 380 45.03 39.63 24.98
CA TYR A 380 43.79 39.12 25.57
C TYR A 380 42.67 38.93 24.54
N LEU A 381 42.54 39.82 23.54
CA LEU A 381 41.59 39.61 22.45
C LEU A 381 41.95 38.39 21.60
N ILE A 382 43.24 38.17 21.33
CA ILE A 382 43.73 37.01 20.59
C ILE A 382 43.52 35.73 21.41
N GLU A 383 43.83 35.75 22.71
CA GLU A 383 43.53 34.66 23.65
C GLU A 383 42.03 34.32 23.66
N LYS A 384 41.17 35.35 23.73
CA LYS A 384 39.71 35.19 23.73
C LYS A 384 39.14 34.75 22.37
N ALA A 385 39.66 35.26 21.26
CA ALA A 385 39.32 34.78 19.93
C ALA A 385 39.71 33.30 19.76
N LYS A 386 40.88 32.92 20.30
CA LYS A 386 41.36 31.54 20.32
C LYS A 386 40.47 30.63 21.18
N GLU A 387 40.07 31.04 22.39
CA GLU A 387 39.08 30.30 23.20
C GLU A 387 37.76 30.10 22.44
N GLY A 388 37.30 31.12 21.71
CA GLY A 388 36.09 31.03 20.89
C GLY A 388 36.24 30.09 19.70
N GLN A 389 37.39 30.13 19.03
CA GLN A 389 37.72 29.21 17.94
C GLN A 389 37.85 27.76 18.45
N GLU A 390 38.47 27.55 19.63
CA GLU A 390 38.56 26.24 20.29
C GLU A 390 37.16 25.72 20.69
N ALA A 391 36.25 26.61 21.13
CA ALA A 391 34.87 26.27 21.43
C ALA A 391 34.04 25.91 20.17
N GLU A 392 34.12 26.70 19.09
CA GLU A 392 33.46 26.36 17.82
C GLU A 392 34.04 25.08 17.21
N GLN A 393 35.36 24.85 17.31
CA GLN A 393 35.98 23.58 16.92
C GLN A 393 35.50 22.39 17.79
N ALA A 394 35.15 22.62 19.07
CA ALA A 394 34.55 21.59 19.91
C ALA A 394 33.11 21.28 19.47
N ILE A 395 32.31 22.30 19.14
CA ILE A 395 30.97 22.14 18.56
C ILE A 395 31.06 21.38 17.22
N MET A 396 31.96 21.80 16.32
CA MET A 396 32.21 21.10 15.05
C MET A 396 32.54 19.62 15.26
N LYS A 397 33.42 19.28 16.21
CA LYS A 397 33.76 17.88 16.52
C LYS A 397 32.58 17.08 17.05
N VAL A 398 31.69 17.68 17.83
CA VAL A 398 30.46 17.03 18.32
C VAL A 398 29.46 16.82 17.19
N GLU A 399 29.19 17.86 16.39
CA GLU A 399 28.22 17.77 15.30
C GLU A 399 28.73 16.90 14.15
N GLU A 400 30.02 16.95 13.79
CA GLU A 400 30.65 16.04 12.82
C GLU A 400 30.55 14.58 13.27
N TRP A 401 30.89 14.29 14.53
CA TRP A 401 30.73 12.95 15.12
C TRP A 401 29.28 12.49 15.11
N ALA A 402 28.33 13.37 15.46
CA ALA A 402 26.91 13.03 15.46
C ALA A 402 26.40 12.81 14.03
N ILE A 403 26.79 13.64 13.06
CA ILE A 403 26.46 13.50 11.64
C ILE A 403 27.04 12.21 11.08
N ASP A 404 28.31 11.84 11.36
CA ASP A 404 28.88 10.58 10.89
C ASP A 404 28.15 9.36 11.49
N ARG A 405 27.84 9.40 12.78
CA ARG A 405 27.04 8.36 13.47
C ARG A 405 25.64 8.23 12.87
N LEU A 406 24.91 9.33 12.73
CA LEU A 406 23.57 9.35 12.14
C LEU A 406 23.58 8.93 10.65
N ASN A 407 24.61 9.26 9.87
CA ASN A 407 24.81 8.75 8.52
C ASN A 407 25.20 7.25 8.49
N GLY A 408 25.91 6.76 9.50
CA GLY A 408 26.14 5.33 9.73
C GLY A 408 24.82 4.60 9.96
N TYR A 409 23.99 5.11 10.87
CA TYR A 409 22.65 4.61 11.14
C TYR A 409 21.73 4.73 9.93
N GLN A 410 21.76 5.83 9.18
CA GLN A 410 20.94 5.99 7.97
C GLN A 410 21.29 4.96 6.90
N ARG A 411 22.59 4.70 6.69
CA ARG A 411 23.06 3.64 5.79
C ARG A 411 22.72 2.25 6.31
N ALA A 412 22.65 2.03 7.62
CA ALA A 412 22.16 0.78 8.19
C ALA A 412 20.65 0.63 7.94
N ALA A 413 19.84 1.57 8.44
CA ALA A 413 18.39 1.61 8.32
C ALA A 413 17.89 1.49 6.86
N LEU A 414 18.50 2.19 5.90
CA LEU A 414 18.15 2.05 4.48
C LEU A 414 18.47 0.65 3.93
N ARG A 415 19.63 0.08 4.26
CA ARG A 415 19.98 -1.30 3.86
C ARG A 415 19.06 -2.32 4.51
N THR A 416 18.74 -2.16 5.79
CA THR A 416 17.86 -3.05 6.53
C THR A 416 16.40 -2.91 6.09
N SER A 417 15.94 -1.70 5.74
CA SER A 417 14.62 -1.47 5.12
C SER A 417 14.52 -2.14 3.76
N GLN A 418 15.58 -2.05 2.94
CA GLN A 418 15.64 -2.75 1.65
C GLN A 418 15.72 -4.27 1.84
N SER A 419 16.48 -4.74 2.83
CA SER A 419 16.59 -6.16 3.20
C SER A 419 15.25 -6.71 3.70
N LEU A 420 14.55 -5.99 4.58
CA LEU A 420 13.18 -6.31 5.00
C LEU A 420 12.26 -6.32 3.79
N GLN A 421 12.23 -5.28 2.95
CA GLN A 421 11.37 -5.24 1.77
C GLN A 421 11.64 -6.41 0.81
N GLN A 422 12.90 -6.78 0.60
CA GLN A 422 13.30 -7.91 -0.24
C GLN A 422 12.93 -9.26 0.38
N ASN A 423 13.15 -9.45 1.68
CA ASN A 423 12.84 -10.70 2.38
C ASN A 423 11.33 -10.87 2.65
N ILE A 424 10.60 -9.78 2.90
CA ILE A 424 9.13 -9.75 2.96
C ILE A 424 8.57 -10.08 1.58
N ALA A 425 9.04 -9.44 0.51
CA ALA A 425 8.61 -9.76 -0.85
C ALA A 425 8.98 -11.21 -1.25
N ALA A 426 10.16 -11.69 -0.86
CA ALA A 426 10.58 -13.07 -1.12
C ALA A 426 9.75 -14.08 -0.32
N LEU A 427 9.39 -13.78 0.93
CA LEU A 427 8.58 -14.65 1.78
C LEU A 427 7.09 -14.58 1.42
N GLU A 428 6.58 -13.46 0.90
CA GLU A 428 5.25 -13.35 0.26
C GLU A 428 5.15 -14.06 -1.09
N LEU A 429 6.30 -14.40 -1.66
CA LEU A 429 6.46 -15.30 -2.79
C LEU A 429 6.77 -16.74 -2.34
N GLN A 430 6.66 -17.07 -1.03
CA GLN A 430 6.89 -18.41 -0.46
C GLN A 430 5.68 -18.97 0.32
N GLU A 431 5.54 -20.30 0.42
CA GLU A 431 4.50 -20.89 1.27
C GLU A 431 4.80 -20.48 2.71
N ILE A 432 3.84 -19.85 3.36
CA ILE A 432 4.01 -19.27 4.69
C ILE A 432 3.15 -20.03 5.68
N ASP A 433 3.80 -20.84 6.52
CA ASP A 433 3.21 -21.46 7.69
C ASP A 433 2.80 -20.42 8.75
N ASP A 434 2.04 -20.85 9.77
CA ASP A 434 1.52 -19.96 10.81
C ASP A 434 2.62 -19.17 11.56
N ALA A 435 3.85 -19.68 11.63
CA ALA A 435 4.98 -18.99 12.25
C ALA A 435 5.64 -17.99 11.28
N GLN A 436 5.72 -18.31 10.00
CA GLN A 436 6.16 -17.40 8.93
C GLN A 436 5.16 -16.24 8.72
N VAL A 437 3.86 -16.47 8.90
CA VAL A 437 2.83 -15.41 8.89
C VAL A 437 3.07 -14.40 10.03
N LEU A 438 3.37 -14.88 11.24
CA LEU A 438 3.72 -13.99 12.36
C LEU A 438 5.00 -13.19 12.07
N LEU A 439 6.00 -13.82 11.48
CA LEU A 439 7.24 -13.17 11.03
C LEU A 439 7.00 -12.13 9.92
N LEU A 440 6.06 -12.36 8.99
CA LEU A 440 5.68 -11.37 7.99
C LEU A 440 4.97 -10.16 8.61
N VAL A 441 4.08 -10.38 9.58
CA VAL A 441 3.41 -9.29 10.30
C VAL A 441 4.43 -8.45 11.09
N GLN A 442 5.36 -9.10 11.80
CA GLN A 442 6.46 -8.43 12.51
C GLN A 442 7.42 -7.71 11.55
N GLY A 443 7.78 -8.34 10.43
CA GLY A 443 8.63 -7.75 9.40
C GLY A 443 8.00 -6.53 8.74
N ARG A 444 6.71 -6.59 8.37
CA ARG A 444 5.97 -5.44 7.81
C ARG A 444 5.83 -4.30 8.82
N HIS A 445 5.58 -4.61 10.09
CA HIS A 445 5.55 -3.60 11.15
C HIS A 445 6.93 -2.93 11.34
N LEU A 446 8.00 -3.71 11.39
CA LEU A 446 9.37 -3.19 11.47
C LEU A 446 9.76 -2.40 10.21
N GLN A 447 9.28 -2.79 9.03
CA GLN A 447 9.50 -2.03 7.80
C GLN A 447 8.92 -0.62 7.91
N ASP A 448 7.67 -0.50 8.39
CA ASP A 448 6.98 0.79 8.60
C ASP A 448 7.68 1.65 9.69
N VAL A 449 8.12 1.03 10.78
CA VAL A 449 8.91 1.69 11.84
C VAL A 449 10.27 2.17 11.32
N VAL A 450 11.01 1.34 10.57
CA VAL A 450 12.31 1.72 10.00
C VAL A 450 12.15 2.82 8.95
N GLN A 451 11.11 2.78 8.12
CA GLN A 451 10.77 3.83 7.15
C GLN A 451 10.55 5.18 7.88
N THR A 452 9.74 5.18 8.94
CA THR A 452 9.48 6.35 9.79
C THR A 452 10.77 6.89 10.45
N LEU A 453 11.66 5.99 10.91
CA LEU A 453 12.95 6.37 11.49
C LEU A 453 13.93 6.93 10.45
N VAL A 454 13.92 6.43 9.22
CA VAL A 454 14.73 6.97 8.09
C VAL A 454 14.32 8.40 7.77
N GLU A 455 13.02 8.70 7.76
CA GLU A 455 12.49 10.05 7.55
C GLU A 455 12.94 10.99 8.68
N ARG A 456 12.73 10.59 9.94
CA ARG A 456 13.14 11.37 11.12
C ARG A 456 14.65 11.59 11.20
N ASN A 457 15.46 10.56 10.94
CA ASN A 457 16.91 10.65 10.96
C ASN A 457 17.44 11.53 9.81
N THR A 458 16.73 11.62 8.67
CA THR A 458 17.06 12.59 7.60
C THR A 458 16.95 14.02 8.11
N GLN A 459 15.89 14.31 8.87
CA GLN A 459 15.68 15.62 9.50
C GLN A 459 16.77 15.92 10.54
N ASP A 460 17.06 14.98 11.45
CA ASP A 460 18.09 15.14 12.49
C ASP A 460 19.50 15.40 11.88
N ILE A 461 19.86 14.71 10.79
CA ILE A 461 21.11 14.92 10.04
C ILE A 461 21.15 16.33 9.42
N HIS A 462 20.03 16.79 8.85
CA HIS A 462 19.93 18.12 8.24
C HIS A 462 20.13 19.22 9.29
N GLU A 463 19.42 19.14 10.42
CA GLU A 463 19.52 20.12 11.50
C GLU A 463 20.93 20.19 12.10
N ARG A 464 21.60 19.05 12.31
CA ARG A 464 22.99 19.04 12.78
C ARG A 464 23.98 19.57 11.75
N ARG A 465 23.77 19.29 10.46
CA ARG A 465 24.60 19.86 9.40
C ARG A 465 24.54 21.38 9.36
N VAL A 466 23.35 21.98 9.54
CA VAL A 466 23.19 23.44 9.64
C VAL A 466 23.97 24.01 10.83
N LYS A 467 24.03 23.30 11.97
CA LYS A 467 24.85 23.71 13.12
C LYS A 467 26.35 23.59 12.85
N PHE A 468 26.80 22.48 12.26
CA PHE A 468 28.22 22.29 11.87
C PHE A 468 28.68 23.41 10.93
N GLU A 469 27.95 23.66 9.84
CA GLU A 469 28.30 24.69 8.85
C GLU A 469 28.28 26.10 9.45
N ARG A 470 27.43 26.35 10.46
CA ARG A 470 27.45 27.60 11.22
C ARG A 470 28.73 27.73 12.05
N ALA A 471 29.10 26.69 12.80
CA ALA A 471 30.30 26.68 13.63
C ALA A 471 31.58 26.80 12.77
N GLU A 472 31.63 26.09 11.64
CA GLU A 472 32.72 26.18 10.66
C GLU A 472 32.90 27.62 10.14
N ARG A 473 31.81 28.26 9.70
CA ARG A 473 31.86 29.67 9.25
C ARG A 473 32.39 30.59 10.34
N ILE A 474 31.97 30.41 11.60
CA ILE A 474 32.43 31.25 12.72
C ILE A 474 33.92 30.98 13.02
N ALA A 475 34.35 29.71 13.04
CA ALA A 475 35.73 29.33 13.31
C ALA A 475 36.70 29.85 12.24
N THR A 476 36.45 29.59 10.96
CA THR A 476 37.27 30.10 9.85
C THR A 476 37.32 31.63 9.85
N ARG A 477 36.18 32.28 10.13
CA ARG A 477 36.12 33.75 10.18
C ARG A 477 36.93 34.33 11.34
N THR A 478 36.87 33.70 12.50
CA THR A 478 37.65 34.08 13.68
C THR A 478 39.15 33.94 13.40
N GLU A 479 39.56 32.90 12.68
CA GLU A 479 40.95 32.69 12.24
C GLU A 479 41.43 33.78 11.26
N GLU A 480 40.64 34.07 10.21
CA GLU A 480 40.92 35.16 9.27
C GLU A 480 41.08 36.51 9.98
N VAL A 481 40.18 36.82 10.91
CA VAL A 481 40.22 38.07 11.66
C VAL A 481 41.44 38.12 12.57
N THR A 482 41.78 37.01 13.24
CA THR A 482 42.96 36.88 14.11
C THR A 482 44.25 37.11 13.33
N HIS A 483 44.44 36.43 12.19
CA HIS A 483 45.59 36.65 11.32
C HIS A 483 45.62 38.09 10.77
N LYS A 484 44.47 38.70 10.46
CA LYS A 484 44.40 40.12 10.03
C LYS A 484 44.77 41.12 11.15
N ILE A 485 44.85 40.72 12.43
CA ILE A 485 45.21 41.60 13.56
C ILE A 485 46.53 41.24 14.24
N GLU A 486 47.17 40.14 13.85
CA GLU A 486 48.38 39.61 14.49
C GLU A 486 49.60 40.56 14.40
N ASP A 487 49.74 41.32 13.31
CA ASP A 487 50.79 42.34 13.16
C ASP A 487 50.37 43.77 13.58
N LYS A 488 49.11 43.96 14.00
CA LYS A 488 48.54 45.31 14.25
C LYS A 488 48.82 45.82 15.67
N THR A 489 48.84 47.14 15.83
CA THR A 489 48.79 47.78 17.15
C THR A 489 47.39 47.64 17.77
N LYS A 490 47.27 47.83 19.10
CA LYS A 490 45.98 47.73 19.82
C LYS A 490 44.86 48.54 19.16
N LEU A 491 45.14 49.75 18.69
CA LEU A 491 44.17 50.61 18.03
C LEU A 491 43.72 50.05 16.67
N GLU A 492 44.68 49.64 15.85
CA GLU A 492 44.44 49.09 14.52
C GLU A 492 43.71 47.72 14.57
N THR A 493 43.95 46.94 15.63
CA THR A 493 43.19 45.72 15.94
C THR A 493 41.70 46.02 16.08
N TYR A 494 41.31 46.97 16.96
CA TYR A 494 39.90 47.32 17.16
C TYR A 494 39.26 47.91 15.89
N MET A 495 39.96 48.76 15.13
CA MET A 495 39.46 49.29 13.85
C MET A 495 39.27 48.20 12.78
N ALA A 496 40.15 47.19 12.75
CA ALA A 496 40.03 46.07 11.82
C ALA A 496 38.82 45.17 12.15
N VAL A 497 38.61 44.86 13.43
CA VAL A 497 37.44 44.13 13.91
C VAL A 497 36.14 44.91 13.63
N GLU A 498 36.13 46.23 13.84
CA GLU A 498 34.98 47.10 13.55
C GLU A 498 34.53 47.01 12.09
N LYS A 499 35.48 47.12 11.17
CA LYS A 499 35.23 47.09 9.73
C LYS A 499 34.61 45.76 9.30
N GLU A 500 35.07 44.67 9.92
CA GLU A 500 34.66 43.32 9.56
C GLU A 500 33.25 43.00 10.07
N ILE A 501 32.91 43.39 11.31
CA ILE A 501 31.54 43.29 11.86
C ILE A 501 30.54 44.09 11.00
N ARG A 502 30.89 45.31 10.58
CA ARG A 502 30.02 46.12 9.69
C ARG A 502 29.81 45.48 8.31
N ALA A 503 30.78 44.72 7.81
CA ALA A 503 30.64 43.99 6.55
C ALA A 503 29.70 42.79 6.70
N GLU A 504 29.71 42.12 7.86
CA GLU A 504 28.81 41.02 8.19
C GLU A 504 27.36 41.45 8.37
N GLN A 505 27.12 42.55 9.10
CA GLN A 505 25.76 43.10 9.27
C GLN A 505 25.10 43.40 7.92
N LYS A 506 25.81 44.10 7.02
CA LYS A 506 25.33 44.36 5.65
C LYS A 506 25.06 43.09 4.85
N LYS A 507 25.78 41.99 5.13
CA LYS A 507 25.60 40.72 4.44
C LYS A 507 24.33 40.01 4.93
N GLN A 508 24.12 39.96 6.24
CA GLN A 508 22.89 39.43 6.86
C GLN A 508 21.64 40.23 6.47
N ASP A 509 21.74 41.57 6.41
CA ASP A 509 20.64 42.41 5.92
C ASP A 509 20.28 42.04 4.46
N SER A 510 21.29 41.86 3.59
CA SER A 510 21.07 41.49 2.18
C SER A 510 20.60 40.04 1.96
N GLU A 511 20.90 39.12 2.88
CA GLU A 511 20.41 37.74 2.84
C GLU A 511 18.95 37.67 3.35
N ASN A 512 18.59 38.45 4.38
CA ASN A 512 17.22 38.58 4.85
C ASN A 512 16.31 39.24 3.80
N GLU A 513 16.75 40.30 3.12
CA GLU A 513 15.99 40.95 2.03
C GLU A 513 15.74 40.02 0.82
N ASN A 514 16.55 38.98 0.62
CA ASN A 514 16.36 37.98 -0.46
C ASN A 514 15.63 36.71 0.00
N SER A 515 15.31 36.57 1.29
CA SER A 515 14.48 35.47 1.78
C SER A 515 12.99 35.84 1.64
N CYS A 516 12.29 35.16 0.74
CA CYS A 516 10.84 35.25 0.64
C CYS A 516 10.22 34.73 1.95
N PRO A 517 9.22 35.41 2.55
CA PRO A 517 8.65 34.96 3.82
C PRO A 517 7.84 33.67 3.64
N MET A 518 8.48 32.52 3.90
CA MET A 518 7.73 31.33 4.27
C MET A 518 7.23 31.48 5.69
N GLU A 519 6.02 32.04 5.82
CA GLU A 519 5.17 31.78 6.97
C GLU A 519 4.86 30.28 7.02
N CYS A 520 5.69 29.51 7.71
CA CYS A 520 5.35 28.14 8.08
C CYS A 520 4.33 28.18 9.22
N THR A 521 3.09 28.54 8.87
CA THR A 521 1.92 28.33 9.74
C THR A 521 1.50 26.89 9.60
N ILE A 522 1.39 26.22 10.73
CA ILE A 522 0.87 24.86 10.97
C ILE A 522 -0.19 24.43 9.93
N LEU A 523 0.11 23.37 9.18
CA LEU A 523 -0.78 22.23 8.89
C LEU A 523 0.01 21.03 8.33
#